data_AF-A0A1Y4T5Z4-F1
#
_entry.id   AF-A0A1Y4T5Z4-F1
#
_cell.length_a   1.000
_cell.length_b   1.000
_cell.length_c   1.000
_cell.angle_alpha   90.00
_cell.angle_beta   90.00
_cell.angle_gamma   90.00
#
_symmetry.space_group_name_H-M   'P 1'
#
loop_
_entity.id
_entity.type
_entity.pdbx_description
1 polymer ?
#
loop_
_entity_poly.entity_id
_entity_poly.type
_entity_poly.pdbx_seq_one_letter_code
_entity_poly.pdbx_strand_id
1 'polypeptide(L)'
;MSETQKYRTLCCKEQWLGGIFEHIALQGDALALEAGAYAGAACLPPVDSGEAGFGWRRLRLLAQVPPEAAVRVYARASDRKDWPQWEQLRGQALTSEALRELFGPPTAQTDLLLQVSGRYLWLALELAAGGARRPRVEGLSLWMEGDHMVDYLPAIYQGQDFTYRYLSIFNTLLMGMEADIEALPRQLEPGSASDGMVDFLARWLCMEPEKGEEDLRARLPRILDEYETMYTVEGVRRTAWRLTGRKPWIIEHFAVDPNSPACRNPALYRRLYGEDPYRFFLLLPQGTFEKQQDMEHFLERMSQLLPAETEMELVLLKPCIQLDWHTYLGINSRIGDYIPAAIDDSVTIHYDTTIGGAYP
;
A
#
# COMPACT_ATOMS: atom_id res chain seq x y z
N MET A 1 2.86 40.05 6.87
CA MET A 1 2.48 39.89 5.45
C MET A 1 2.20 38.42 5.28
N SER A 2 0.92 38.03 5.29
CA SER A 2 0.54 36.61 5.24
C SER A 2 0.95 36.02 3.90
N GLU A 3 1.52 34.82 3.90
CA GLU A 3 1.70 34.01 2.70
C GLU A 3 0.37 33.96 1.94
N THR A 4 0.27 34.65 0.80
CA THR A 4 -0.91 34.56 -0.05
C THR A 4 -0.99 33.14 -0.56
N GLN A 5 -2.05 32.43 -0.18
CA GLN A 5 -2.24 31.02 -0.46
C GLN A 5 -2.35 30.83 -1.98
N LYS A 6 -1.28 30.36 -2.64
CA LYS A 6 -1.17 30.27 -4.12
C LYS A 6 -2.29 29.45 -4.75
N TYR A 7 -2.79 28.45 -4.04
CA TYR A 7 -3.95 27.65 -4.42
C TYR A 7 -4.84 27.35 -3.21
N ARG A 8 -6.13 27.15 -3.45
CA ARG A 8 -7.12 26.74 -2.45
C ARG A 8 -7.78 25.45 -2.92
N THR A 9 -7.60 24.37 -2.16
CA THR A 9 -8.23 23.07 -2.43
C THR A 9 -9.34 22.79 -1.43
N LEU A 10 -10.51 22.43 -1.95
CA LEU A 10 -11.65 21.91 -1.21
C LEU A 10 -11.65 20.39 -1.41
N CYS A 11 -11.38 19.63 -0.35
CA CYS A 11 -11.28 18.17 -0.40
C CYS A 11 -11.74 17.48 0.88
N CYS A 12 -12.34 18.21 1.83
CA CYS A 12 -12.80 17.66 3.10
C CYS A 12 -14.28 17.94 3.32
N LYS A 13 -14.98 16.99 3.97
CA LYS A 13 -16.41 17.08 4.30
C LYS A 13 -16.83 18.45 4.86
N GLU A 14 -16.07 18.98 5.82
CA GLU A 14 -16.36 20.26 6.48
C GLU A 14 -16.40 21.45 5.52
N GLN A 15 -15.58 21.41 4.48
CA GLN A 15 -15.51 22.46 3.46
C GLN A 15 -16.70 22.40 2.49
N TRP A 16 -17.28 21.21 2.31
CA TRP A 16 -18.48 21.00 1.50
C TRP A 16 -19.76 21.37 2.26
N LEU A 17 -19.82 21.17 3.58
CA LEU A 17 -21.03 21.32 4.41
C LEU A 17 -21.73 22.69 4.34
N GLY A 18 -21.03 23.75 3.91
CA GLY A 18 -21.61 25.07 3.70
C GLY A 18 -22.42 25.23 2.39
N GLY A 19 -22.41 24.21 1.53
CA GLY A 19 -23.06 24.19 0.22
C GLY A 19 -24.54 23.81 0.25
N ILE A 20 -25.20 23.99 -0.89
CA ILE A 20 -26.59 23.61 -1.15
C ILE A 20 -26.55 22.41 -2.08
N PHE A 21 -27.17 21.30 -1.69
CA PHE A 21 -27.11 20.04 -2.42
C PHE A 21 -28.51 19.56 -2.79
N GLU A 22 -28.66 19.08 -4.01
CA GLU A 22 -29.85 18.44 -4.51
C GLU A 22 -29.48 17.13 -5.20
N HIS A 23 -30.03 16.01 -4.71
CA HIS A 23 -29.74 14.67 -5.19
C HIS A 23 -28.24 14.30 -5.17
N ILE A 24 -27.46 14.96 -4.31
CA ILE A 24 -26.04 14.73 -4.07
C ILE A 24 -25.84 14.43 -2.59
N ALA A 25 -25.15 13.33 -2.31
CA ALA A 25 -24.73 12.93 -0.98
C ALA A 25 -23.21 13.04 -0.81
N LEU A 26 -22.80 13.37 0.41
CA LEU A 26 -21.40 13.33 0.83
C LEU A 26 -21.03 11.90 1.22
N GLN A 27 -20.23 11.23 0.38
CA GLN A 27 -19.70 9.88 0.64
C GLN A 27 -18.24 9.99 1.13
N GLY A 28 -18.08 10.07 2.45
CA GLY A 28 -16.81 10.44 3.07
C GLY A 28 -16.50 11.91 2.80
N ASP A 29 -15.39 12.15 2.10
CA ASP A 29 -14.92 13.48 1.70
C ASP A 29 -15.30 13.89 0.27
N ALA A 30 -16.02 13.02 -0.46
CA ALA A 30 -16.38 13.26 -1.85
C ALA A 30 -17.88 13.53 -2.06
N LEU A 31 -18.18 14.32 -3.09
CA LEU A 31 -19.53 14.55 -3.59
C LEU A 31 -19.91 13.45 -4.59
N ALA A 32 -21.02 12.76 -4.36
CA ALA A 32 -21.53 11.71 -5.25
C ALA A 32 -23.04 11.84 -5.42
N LEU A 33 -23.56 11.39 -6.57
CA LEU A 33 -25.02 11.31 -6.77
C LEU A 33 -25.66 10.33 -5.77
N GLU A 34 -26.83 10.71 -5.25
CA GLU A 34 -27.65 9.84 -4.41
C GLU A 34 -28.07 8.56 -5.14
N ALA A 35 -28.30 7.49 -4.40
CA ALA A 35 -28.74 6.22 -4.96
C ALA A 35 -30.14 6.38 -5.59
N GLY A 36 -30.24 6.15 -6.91
CA GLY A 36 -31.49 6.26 -7.67
C GLY A 36 -31.68 7.58 -8.43
N ALA A 37 -30.88 8.61 -8.17
CA ALA A 37 -30.92 9.86 -8.94
C ALA A 37 -30.12 9.73 -10.25
N TYR A 38 -30.63 10.32 -11.35
CA TYR A 38 -29.94 10.39 -12.64
C TYR A 38 -29.20 11.72 -12.85
N ALA A 39 -29.59 12.74 -12.10
CA ALA A 39 -28.94 14.05 -12.09
C ALA A 39 -29.03 14.65 -10.68
N GLY A 40 -28.09 15.53 -10.36
CA GLY A 40 -28.03 16.25 -9.10
C GLY A 40 -27.12 17.48 -9.21
N ALA A 41 -27.30 18.44 -8.32
CA ALA A 41 -26.59 19.71 -8.36
C ALA A 41 -26.08 20.11 -6.97
N ALA A 42 -24.85 20.60 -6.93
CA ALA A 42 -24.15 21.05 -5.74
C ALA A 42 -23.70 22.50 -5.95
N CYS A 43 -24.24 23.41 -5.17
CA CYS A 43 -23.80 24.80 -5.14
C CYS A 43 -22.86 24.99 -3.93
N LEU A 44 -21.62 25.41 -4.18
CA LEU A 44 -20.58 25.57 -3.17
C LEU A 44 -20.60 26.96 -2.52
N PRO A 45 -20.30 27.07 -1.21
CA PRO A 45 -20.25 28.37 -0.53
C PRO A 45 -19.26 29.33 -1.22
N PRO A 46 -19.49 30.66 -1.14
CA PRO A 46 -18.64 31.63 -1.80
C PRO A 46 -17.19 31.53 -1.32
N VAL A 47 -16.28 31.46 -2.29
CA VAL A 47 -14.85 31.52 -2.06
C VAL A 47 -14.43 32.98 -2.09
N ASP A 48 -13.91 33.49 -0.96
CA ASP A 48 -13.38 34.86 -0.85
C ASP A 48 -11.88 34.86 -1.18
N SER A 49 -11.48 35.68 -2.16
CA SER A 49 -10.07 35.96 -2.50
C SER A 49 -9.46 37.07 -1.63
N GLY A 50 -10.28 37.89 -0.98
CA GLY A 50 -9.85 39.06 -0.20
C GLY A 50 -9.63 40.34 -1.03
N GLU A 51 -9.48 40.23 -2.36
CA GLU A 51 -9.15 41.34 -3.26
C GLU A 51 -10.30 41.71 -4.19
N ALA A 52 -10.56 43.00 -4.36
CA ALA A 52 -11.54 43.48 -5.33
C ALA A 52 -10.97 43.38 -6.77
N GLY A 53 -11.80 42.95 -7.71
CA GLY A 53 -11.41 42.73 -9.11
C GLY A 53 -10.54 41.49 -9.33
N PHE A 54 -10.47 40.58 -8.36
CA PHE A 54 -9.64 39.39 -8.43
C PHE A 54 -10.00 38.51 -9.65
N GLY A 55 -9.02 38.19 -10.50
CA GLY A 55 -9.23 37.42 -11.72
C GLY A 55 -9.13 35.91 -11.46
N TRP A 56 -10.26 35.22 -11.35
CA TRP A 56 -10.28 33.76 -11.27
C TRP A 56 -9.96 33.16 -12.63
N ARG A 57 -8.82 32.47 -12.73
CA ARG A 57 -8.35 31.99 -14.04
C ARG A 57 -8.37 30.49 -14.26
N ARG A 58 -8.30 29.67 -13.21
CA ARG A 58 -8.29 28.21 -13.37
C ARG A 58 -9.00 27.49 -12.23
N LEU A 59 -9.72 26.44 -12.59
CA LEU A 59 -10.38 25.51 -11.69
C LEU A 59 -10.12 24.08 -12.17
N ARG A 60 -9.70 23.21 -11.26
CA ARG A 60 -9.51 21.78 -11.51
C ARG A 60 -10.40 20.98 -10.57
N LEU A 61 -11.12 20.03 -11.15
CA LEU A 61 -11.90 19.02 -10.45
C LEU A 61 -11.11 17.71 -10.45
N LEU A 62 -10.87 17.21 -9.25
CA LEU A 62 -10.46 15.83 -9.03
C LEU A 62 -11.75 15.00 -9.00
N ALA A 63 -12.15 14.49 -10.16
CA ALA A 63 -13.40 13.77 -10.32
C ALA A 63 -13.20 12.47 -11.09
N GLN A 64 -13.83 11.40 -10.61
CA GLN A 64 -14.00 10.15 -11.35
C GLN A 64 -15.27 10.25 -12.17
N VAL A 65 -15.14 10.41 -13.49
CA VAL A 65 -16.26 10.55 -14.42
C VAL A 65 -16.32 9.30 -15.32
N PRO A 66 -17.28 8.39 -15.12
CA PRO A 66 -17.52 7.27 -16.02
C PRO A 66 -17.89 7.70 -17.45
N PRO A 67 -17.72 6.84 -18.47
CA PRO A 67 -18.01 7.18 -19.88
C PRO A 67 -19.45 7.64 -20.16
N GLU A 68 -20.42 7.18 -19.37
CA GLU A 68 -21.84 7.54 -19.47
C GLU A 68 -22.27 8.60 -18.44
N ALA A 69 -21.30 9.30 -17.84
CA ALA A 69 -21.54 10.36 -16.87
C ALA A 69 -20.96 11.68 -17.35
N ALA A 70 -21.52 12.78 -16.85
CA ALA A 70 -21.04 14.12 -17.12
C ALA A 70 -20.99 14.93 -15.83
N VAL A 71 -19.97 15.78 -15.72
CA VAL A 71 -19.87 16.82 -14.70
C VAL A 71 -19.82 18.16 -15.41
N ARG A 72 -20.75 19.05 -15.07
CA ARG A 72 -20.81 20.41 -15.58
C ARG A 72 -20.51 21.39 -14.47
N VAL A 73 -19.69 22.38 -14.78
CA VAL A 73 -19.30 23.43 -13.86
C VAL A 73 -19.87 24.75 -14.32
N TYR A 74 -20.44 25.45 -13.35
CA TYR A 74 -20.97 26.79 -13.47
C TYR A 74 -20.20 27.69 -12.52
N ALA A 75 -19.80 28.87 -12.99
CA ALA A 75 -18.98 29.79 -12.21
C ALA A 75 -19.47 31.23 -12.37
N ARG A 76 -19.56 31.94 -11.25
CA ARG A 76 -19.92 33.37 -11.22
C ARG A 76 -19.06 34.08 -10.19
N ALA A 77 -18.54 35.26 -10.54
CA ALA A 77 -17.77 36.09 -9.63
C ALA A 77 -18.39 37.49 -9.46
N SER A 78 -18.18 38.10 -8.28
CA SER A 78 -18.62 39.46 -7.96
C SER A 78 -17.75 40.06 -6.84
N ASP A 79 -17.55 41.37 -6.85
CA ASP A 79 -16.85 42.08 -5.76
C ASP A 79 -17.70 42.28 -4.51
N ARG A 80 -19.02 42.22 -4.65
CA ARG A 80 -19.95 42.36 -3.54
C ARG A 80 -20.33 40.97 -3.02
N LYS A 81 -20.27 40.81 -1.70
CA LYS A 81 -20.69 39.60 -1.00
C LYS A 81 -22.19 39.33 -1.17
N ASP A 82 -22.96 40.38 -1.41
CA ASP A 82 -24.41 40.33 -1.50
C ASP A 82 -24.84 39.76 -2.85
N TRP A 83 -24.96 38.44 -2.91
CA TRP A 83 -25.71 37.75 -3.95
C TRP A 83 -27.01 37.20 -3.35
N PRO A 84 -28.11 37.98 -3.29
CA PRO A 84 -29.34 37.57 -2.63
C PRO A 84 -29.97 36.31 -3.27
N GLN A 85 -29.72 36.07 -4.56
CA GLN A 85 -30.17 34.86 -5.24
C GLN A 85 -29.48 33.60 -4.70
N TRP A 86 -28.27 33.71 -4.12
CA TRP A 86 -27.59 32.58 -3.48
C TRP A 86 -28.39 32.00 -2.32
N GLU A 87 -28.97 32.87 -1.50
CA GLU A 87 -29.75 32.45 -0.34
C GLU A 87 -31.14 31.96 -0.76
N GLN A 88 -31.68 32.48 -1.87
CA GLN A 88 -32.91 32.01 -2.49
C GLN A 88 -32.78 30.61 -3.10
N LEU A 89 -31.57 30.16 -3.45
CA LEU A 89 -31.32 28.77 -3.87
C LEU A 89 -31.55 27.77 -2.73
N ARG A 90 -31.51 28.19 -1.46
CA ARG A 90 -31.84 27.31 -0.32
C ARG A 90 -33.34 27.04 -0.30
N GLY A 91 -33.73 25.87 -0.81
CA GLY A 91 -35.11 25.40 -0.83
C GLY A 91 -35.81 25.51 -2.19
N GLN A 92 -35.08 25.86 -3.26
CA GLN A 92 -35.55 25.72 -4.64
C GLN A 92 -34.92 24.48 -5.29
N ALA A 93 -35.60 23.93 -6.30
CA ALA A 93 -35.06 22.87 -7.13
C ALA A 93 -33.95 23.42 -8.04
N LEU A 94 -32.73 22.93 -7.88
CA LEU A 94 -31.52 23.17 -8.66
C LEU A 94 -31.58 22.41 -9.99
N THR A 95 -32.49 22.81 -10.88
CA THR A 95 -32.54 22.26 -12.24
C THR A 95 -31.44 22.86 -13.13
N SER A 96 -31.11 22.18 -14.22
CA SER A 96 -30.11 22.65 -15.19
C SER A 96 -30.50 24.02 -15.79
N GLU A 97 -31.79 24.31 -15.97
CA GLU A 97 -32.23 25.64 -16.45
C GLU A 97 -31.96 26.73 -15.42
N ALA A 98 -32.31 26.48 -14.16
CA ALA A 98 -32.11 27.44 -13.07
C ALA A 98 -30.62 27.78 -12.88
N LEU A 99 -29.75 26.77 -12.92
CA LEU A 99 -28.30 26.99 -12.86
C LEU A 99 -27.79 27.81 -14.05
N ARG A 100 -28.30 27.54 -15.25
CA ARG A 100 -27.90 28.28 -16.46
C ARG A 100 -28.34 29.74 -16.44
N GLU A 101 -29.51 30.05 -15.89
CA GLU A 101 -29.98 31.43 -15.73
C GLU A 101 -29.15 32.21 -14.70
N LEU A 102 -28.78 31.56 -13.60
CA LEU A 102 -28.09 32.20 -12.48
C LEU A 102 -26.59 32.36 -12.71
N PHE A 103 -25.93 31.35 -13.28
CA PHE A 103 -24.48 31.31 -13.46
C PHE A 103 -24.01 31.48 -14.91
N GLY A 104 -24.90 31.31 -15.90
CA GLY A 104 -24.54 31.33 -17.32
C GLY A 104 -24.25 29.94 -17.90
N PRO A 105 -23.58 29.85 -19.06
CA PRO A 105 -23.40 28.59 -19.77
C PRO A 105 -22.49 27.61 -18.99
N PRO A 106 -22.88 26.31 -18.89
CA PRO A 106 -22.03 25.32 -18.26
C PRO A 106 -20.80 24.99 -19.11
N THR A 107 -19.73 24.58 -18.43
CA THR A 107 -18.60 23.91 -19.09
C THR A 107 -18.47 22.48 -18.59
N ALA A 108 -18.37 21.52 -19.50
CA ALA A 108 -18.35 20.08 -19.20
C ALA A 108 -16.92 19.51 -19.25
N GLN A 109 -15.98 20.15 -18.55
CA GLN A 109 -14.58 19.71 -18.44
C GLN A 109 -14.15 19.71 -16.98
N THR A 110 -13.19 18.86 -16.64
CA THR A 110 -12.63 18.76 -15.28
C THR A 110 -11.51 19.76 -15.03
N ASP A 111 -10.86 20.28 -16.06
CA ASP A 111 -9.86 21.36 -15.97
C ASP A 111 -10.33 22.53 -16.83
N LEU A 112 -10.55 23.67 -16.19
CA LEU A 112 -11.32 24.78 -16.72
C LEU A 112 -10.56 26.08 -16.58
N LEU A 113 -10.49 26.84 -17.67
CA LEU A 113 -10.00 28.21 -17.65
C LEU A 113 -11.19 29.13 -17.35
N LEU A 114 -11.21 29.68 -16.14
CA LEU A 114 -12.22 30.64 -15.71
C LEU A 114 -11.88 32.02 -16.30
N GLN A 115 -12.89 32.73 -16.78
CA GLN A 115 -12.76 34.10 -17.32
C GLN A 115 -13.69 35.02 -16.54
N VAL A 116 -13.69 34.89 -15.21
CA VAL A 116 -14.55 35.66 -14.31
C VAL A 116 -13.69 36.45 -13.32
N SER A 117 -14.11 37.67 -13.03
CA SER A 117 -13.40 38.54 -12.09
C SER A 117 -14.33 39.01 -10.98
N GLY A 118 -13.80 39.10 -9.77
CA GLY A 118 -14.50 39.57 -8.59
C GLY A 118 -13.97 38.93 -7.31
N ARG A 119 -14.08 39.66 -6.19
CA ARG A 119 -13.62 39.19 -4.88
C ARG A 119 -14.18 37.82 -4.45
N TYR A 120 -15.47 37.60 -4.66
CA TYR A 120 -16.17 36.37 -4.29
C TYR A 120 -16.47 35.53 -5.53
N LEU A 121 -16.19 34.22 -5.46
CA LEU A 121 -16.53 33.22 -6.48
C LEU A 121 -17.58 32.25 -5.95
N TRP A 122 -18.68 32.10 -6.69
CA TRP A 122 -19.67 31.04 -6.50
C TRP A 122 -19.52 30.00 -7.59
N LEU A 123 -19.58 28.73 -7.17
CA LEU A 123 -19.44 27.58 -8.04
C LEU A 123 -20.65 26.67 -7.88
N ALA A 124 -21.18 26.18 -8.99
CA ALA A 124 -22.14 25.09 -8.99
C ALA A 124 -21.64 23.94 -9.86
N LEU A 125 -21.85 22.73 -9.36
CA LEU A 125 -21.49 21.47 -10.00
C LEU A 125 -22.77 20.71 -10.28
N GLU A 126 -23.03 20.36 -11.53
CA GLU A 126 -24.12 19.49 -11.92
C GLU A 126 -23.53 18.14 -12.34
N LEU A 127 -23.95 17.08 -11.66
CA LEU A 127 -23.57 15.70 -11.93
C LEU A 127 -24.72 15.00 -12.65
N ALA A 128 -24.43 14.34 -13.77
CA ALA A 128 -25.38 13.53 -14.50
C ALA A 128 -24.81 12.12 -14.72
N ALA A 129 -25.63 11.09 -14.54
CA ALA A 129 -25.28 9.70 -14.78
C ALA A 129 -26.34 9.05 -15.68
N GLY A 130 -25.93 8.62 -16.88
CA GLY A 130 -26.75 7.80 -17.77
C GLY A 130 -26.62 6.29 -17.52
N GLY A 131 -25.54 5.87 -16.86
CA GLY A 131 -25.17 4.47 -16.67
C GLY A 131 -25.22 3.95 -15.23
N ALA A 132 -24.84 2.69 -15.05
CA ALA A 132 -24.78 2.03 -13.73
C ALA A 132 -23.70 2.62 -12.80
N ARG A 133 -22.60 3.14 -13.37
CA ARG A 133 -21.53 3.83 -12.62
C ARG A 133 -21.84 5.32 -12.52
N ARG A 134 -21.73 5.86 -11.30
CA ARG A 134 -22.06 7.25 -10.98
C ARG A 134 -20.77 8.09 -10.91
N PRO A 135 -20.81 9.37 -11.33
CA PRO A 135 -19.68 10.28 -11.19
C PRO A 135 -19.47 10.66 -9.71
N ARG A 136 -18.20 10.84 -9.33
CA ARG A 136 -17.78 11.23 -7.99
C ARG A 136 -16.75 12.36 -8.07
N VAL A 137 -16.95 13.43 -7.32
CA VAL A 137 -15.99 14.54 -7.20
C VAL A 137 -15.31 14.43 -5.84
N GLU A 138 -14.02 14.19 -5.85
CA GLU A 138 -13.18 13.99 -4.66
C GLU A 138 -12.58 15.31 -4.16
N GLY A 139 -12.34 16.26 -5.06
CA GLY A 139 -11.76 17.54 -4.72
C GLY A 139 -11.93 18.59 -5.79
N LEU A 140 -11.81 19.85 -5.37
CA LEU A 140 -11.82 21.02 -6.24
C LEU A 140 -10.66 21.93 -5.86
N SER A 141 -9.80 22.26 -6.81
CA SER A 141 -8.66 23.18 -6.62
C SER A 141 -8.86 24.45 -7.43
N LEU A 142 -8.69 25.60 -6.76
CA LEU A 142 -8.70 26.94 -7.32
C LEU A 142 -7.31 27.54 -7.21
N TRP A 143 -6.82 28.16 -8.28
CA TRP A 143 -5.56 28.90 -8.25
C TRP A 143 -5.85 30.37 -7.97
N MET A 144 -5.22 30.90 -6.92
CA MET A 144 -5.45 32.28 -6.46
C MET A 144 -4.31 33.22 -6.84
N GLU A 145 -3.05 32.80 -6.99
CA GLU A 145 -2.00 33.69 -7.50
C GLU A 145 -0.85 32.94 -8.19
N GLY A 146 -0.26 33.58 -9.21
CA GLY A 146 1.18 33.62 -9.41
C GLY A 146 1.89 32.36 -9.89
N ASP A 147 1.19 31.48 -10.61
CA ASP A 147 1.82 30.28 -11.17
C ASP A 147 1.39 30.01 -12.60
N HIS A 148 1.10 31.07 -13.35
CA HIS A 148 0.99 30.94 -14.79
C HIS A 148 2.34 31.25 -15.43
N MET A 149 2.77 30.45 -16.40
CA MET A 149 4.03 30.70 -17.13
C MET A 149 4.19 32.15 -17.64
N VAL A 150 3.09 32.85 -17.88
CA VAL A 150 3.08 34.28 -18.30
C VAL A 150 3.66 35.20 -17.24
N ASP A 151 3.49 34.91 -15.96
CA ASP A 151 3.95 35.77 -14.86
C ASP A 151 5.49 35.83 -14.81
N TYR A 152 6.16 34.80 -15.36
CA TYR A 152 7.61 34.72 -15.50
C TYR A 152 8.14 35.35 -16.80
N LEU A 153 7.28 35.79 -17.71
CA LEU A 153 7.69 36.45 -18.95
C LEU A 153 7.92 37.95 -18.76
N PRO A 154 8.71 38.62 -19.63
CA PRO A 154 8.82 40.08 -19.62
C PRO A 154 7.46 40.78 -19.74
N ALA A 155 7.33 41.96 -19.13
CA ALA A 155 6.08 42.73 -19.05
C ALA A 155 5.37 42.97 -20.41
N ILE A 156 6.12 43.03 -21.51
CA ILE A 156 5.57 43.19 -22.88
C ILE A 156 4.68 42.01 -23.33
N TYR A 157 4.86 40.83 -22.75
CA TYR A 157 4.08 39.63 -23.01
C TYR A 157 3.01 39.38 -21.94
N GLN A 158 3.11 40.05 -20.79
CA GLN A 158 2.13 39.96 -19.72
C GLN A 158 0.84 40.71 -20.11
N GLY A 159 -0.31 40.17 -19.73
CA GLY A 159 -1.62 40.80 -19.97
C GLY A 159 -2.23 40.59 -21.37
N GLN A 160 -1.55 39.90 -22.29
CA GLN A 160 -2.16 39.51 -23.57
C GLN A 160 -2.99 38.22 -23.42
N ASP A 161 -4.28 38.27 -23.78
CA ASP A 161 -5.21 37.13 -23.68
C ASP A 161 -4.72 35.91 -24.48
N PHE A 162 -4.22 36.15 -25.70
CA PHE A 162 -3.70 35.07 -26.55
C PHE A 162 -2.53 34.33 -25.88
N THR A 163 -1.52 35.07 -25.41
CA THR A 163 -0.34 34.51 -24.75
C THR A 163 -0.72 33.73 -23.52
N TYR A 164 -1.67 34.25 -22.72
CA TYR A 164 -2.21 33.57 -21.57
C TYR A 164 -2.83 32.23 -21.95
N ARG A 165 -3.81 32.24 -22.87
CA ARG A 165 -4.52 31.02 -23.29
C ARG A 165 -3.61 29.99 -23.95
N TYR A 166 -2.64 30.45 -24.77
CA TYR A 166 -1.68 29.57 -25.42
C TYR A 166 -0.79 28.86 -24.40
N LEU A 167 -0.24 29.61 -23.43
CA LEU A 167 0.64 29.03 -22.40
C LEU A 167 -0.11 28.23 -21.34
N SER A 168 -1.41 28.45 -21.16
CA SER A 168 -2.23 27.63 -20.25
C SER A 168 -2.18 26.14 -20.60
N ILE A 169 -2.07 25.77 -21.89
CA ILE A 169 -1.94 24.37 -22.32
C ILE A 169 -0.69 23.72 -21.73
N PHE A 170 0.45 24.41 -21.80
CA PHE A 170 1.72 23.93 -21.27
C PHE A 170 1.76 23.99 -19.74
N ASN A 171 1.16 25.04 -19.17
CA ASN A 171 1.03 25.20 -17.72
C ASN A 171 0.25 24.02 -17.11
N THR A 172 -0.79 23.53 -17.78
CA THR A 172 -1.54 22.34 -17.34
C THR A 172 -0.65 21.11 -17.25
N LEU A 173 0.18 20.86 -18.27
CA LEU A 173 1.08 19.72 -18.29
C LEU A 173 2.15 19.82 -17.20
N LEU A 174 2.81 20.96 -17.09
CA LEU A 174 3.88 21.19 -16.11
C LEU A 174 3.37 21.08 -14.67
N MET A 175 2.25 21.72 -14.34
CA MET A 175 1.64 21.61 -13.01
C MET A 175 1.19 20.19 -12.68
N GLY A 176 0.76 19.43 -13.69
CA GLY A 176 0.47 18.01 -13.51
C GLY A 176 1.71 17.24 -13.06
N MET A 177 2.83 17.47 -13.75
CA MET A 177 4.12 16.85 -13.40
C MET A 177 4.63 17.31 -12.02
N GLU A 178 4.51 18.60 -11.69
CA GLU A 178 4.90 19.12 -10.37
C GLU A 178 4.09 18.47 -9.25
N ALA A 179 2.77 18.35 -9.42
CA ALA A 179 1.92 17.67 -8.46
C ALA A 179 2.30 16.19 -8.30
N ASP A 180 2.63 15.50 -9.39
CA ASP A 180 3.09 14.10 -9.34
C ASP A 180 4.43 13.98 -8.60
N ILE A 181 5.37 14.92 -8.83
CA ILE A 181 6.67 14.98 -8.13
C ILE A 181 6.46 15.25 -6.64
N GLU A 182 5.60 16.21 -6.27
CA GLU A 182 5.28 16.51 -4.88
C GLU A 182 4.58 15.33 -4.17
N ALA A 183 3.80 14.54 -4.90
CA ALA A 183 3.14 13.35 -4.38
C ALA A 183 4.09 12.14 -4.25
N LEU A 184 5.23 12.13 -4.94
CA LEU A 184 6.14 10.99 -5.03
C LEU A 184 6.64 10.49 -3.67
N PRO A 185 7.08 11.33 -2.70
CA PRO A 185 7.53 10.85 -1.39
C PRO A 185 6.48 9.99 -0.67
N ARG A 186 5.20 10.37 -0.78
CA ARG A 186 4.08 9.61 -0.19
C ARG A 186 3.87 8.25 -0.86
N GLN A 187 4.18 8.15 -2.16
CA GLN A 187 4.11 6.89 -2.90
C GLN A 187 5.29 5.96 -2.57
N LEU A 188 6.42 6.49 -2.08
CA LEU A 188 7.55 5.66 -1.66
C LEU A 188 7.37 5.06 -0.26
N GLU A 189 6.46 5.61 0.55
CA GLU A 189 6.16 5.09 1.88
C GLU A 189 5.16 3.92 1.81
N PRO A 190 5.52 2.69 2.25
CA PRO A 190 4.66 1.50 2.08
C PRO A 190 3.27 1.62 2.72
N GLY A 191 3.13 2.43 3.77
CA GLY A 191 1.86 2.65 4.46
C GLY A 191 0.85 3.46 3.64
N SER A 192 1.31 4.41 2.84
CA SER A 192 0.45 5.31 2.03
C SER A 192 0.50 5.04 0.53
N ALA A 193 1.44 4.22 0.08
CA ALA A 193 1.58 3.82 -1.31
C ALA A 193 0.35 3.06 -1.83
N SER A 194 0.11 3.20 -3.14
CA SER A 194 -0.83 2.33 -3.86
C SER A 194 -0.31 0.89 -3.95
N ASP A 195 -1.20 -0.10 -4.09
CA ASP A 195 -0.79 -1.51 -4.14
C ASP A 195 0.17 -1.81 -5.31
N GLY A 196 -0.04 -1.18 -6.46
CA GLY A 196 0.86 -1.32 -7.60
C GLY A 196 2.25 -0.72 -7.35
N MET A 197 2.34 0.36 -6.56
CA MET A 197 3.62 0.94 -6.17
C MET A 197 4.32 0.06 -5.12
N VAL A 198 3.58 -0.54 -4.19
CA VAL A 198 4.12 -1.50 -3.22
C VAL A 198 4.74 -2.71 -3.94
N ASP A 199 4.05 -3.28 -4.93
CA ASP A 199 4.59 -4.36 -5.76
C ASP A 199 5.85 -3.93 -6.52
N PHE A 200 5.83 -2.72 -7.10
CA PHE A 200 6.99 -2.16 -7.78
C PHE A 200 8.20 -2.02 -6.85
N LEU A 201 8.00 -1.48 -5.64
CA LEU A 201 9.06 -1.33 -4.63
C LEU A 201 9.58 -2.68 -4.15
N ALA A 202 8.69 -3.64 -3.91
CA ALA A 202 9.06 -5.00 -3.52
C ALA A 202 9.97 -5.64 -4.59
N ARG A 203 9.56 -5.56 -5.87
CA ARG A 203 10.37 -6.07 -6.99
C ARG A 203 11.69 -5.34 -7.15
N TRP A 204 11.71 -4.03 -6.92
CA TRP A 204 12.95 -3.24 -6.97
C TRP A 204 13.95 -3.66 -5.90
N LEU A 205 13.45 -4.06 -4.74
CA LEU A 205 14.23 -4.60 -3.63
C LEU A 205 14.38 -6.12 -3.68
N CYS A 206 14.17 -6.75 -4.84
CA CYS A 206 14.30 -8.20 -5.03
C CYS A 206 13.47 -9.05 -4.04
N MET A 207 12.33 -8.52 -3.59
CA MET A 207 11.34 -9.23 -2.80
C MET A 207 10.33 -9.88 -3.74
N GLU A 208 10.16 -11.18 -3.62
CA GLU A 208 9.13 -11.91 -4.37
C GLU A 208 7.87 -12.03 -3.50
N PRO A 209 6.67 -11.69 -4.01
CA PRO A 209 5.43 -11.88 -3.27
C PRO A 209 5.15 -13.38 -3.10
N GLU A 210 5.34 -13.90 -1.88
CA GLU A 210 5.11 -15.32 -1.61
C GLU A 210 3.63 -15.60 -1.29
N LYS A 211 3.15 -16.79 -1.64
CA LYS A 211 1.78 -17.20 -1.32
C LYS A 211 1.62 -17.37 0.19
N GLY A 212 0.85 -16.48 0.81
CA GLY A 212 0.53 -16.54 2.24
C GLY A 212 1.58 -15.89 3.15
N GLU A 213 2.57 -15.18 2.60
CA GLU A 213 3.51 -14.41 3.42
C GLU A 213 2.90 -13.12 3.98
N GLU A 214 3.60 -12.57 4.98
CA GLU A 214 3.37 -11.27 5.59
C GLU A 214 3.04 -10.19 4.54
N ASP A 215 2.13 -9.27 4.91
CA ASP A 215 1.82 -8.09 4.11
C ASP A 215 3.12 -7.42 3.64
N LEU A 216 3.33 -7.32 2.31
CA LEU A 216 4.52 -6.69 1.73
C LEU A 216 4.77 -5.30 2.34
N ARG A 217 3.69 -4.59 2.71
CA ARG A 217 3.75 -3.29 3.38
C ARG A 217 4.43 -3.36 4.75
N ALA A 218 4.28 -4.47 5.47
CA ALA A 218 4.89 -4.70 6.78
C ALA A 218 6.37 -5.15 6.67
N ARG A 219 6.72 -5.88 5.60
CA ARG A 219 8.07 -6.41 5.40
C ARG A 219 9.02 -5.40 4.76
N LEU A 220 8.53 -4.57 3.83
CA LEU A 220 9.32 -3.55 3.12
C LEU A 220 10.19 -2.68 4.04
N PRO A 221 9.69 -2.16 5.18
CA PRO A 221 10.52 -1.36 6.08
C PRO A 221 11.69 -2.11 6.73
N ARG A 222 11.64 -3.44 6.79
CA ARG A 222 12.61 -4.30 7.50
C ARG A 222 13.58 -5.02 6.56
N ILE A 223 13.39 -4.89 5.25
CA ILE A 223 14.14 -5.66 4.26
C ILE A 223 15.64 -5.37 4.27
N LEU A 224 16.04 -4.15 4.65
CA LEU A 224 17.46 -3.81 4.75
C LEU A 224 18.14 -4.62 5.86
N ASP A 225 17.54 -4.69 7.04
CA ASP A 225 18.00 -5.54 8.15
C ASP A 225 18.03 -7.02 7.74
N GLU A 226 17.15 -7.42 6.81
CA GLU A 226 17.17 -8.75 6.24
C GLU A 226 18.42 -9.00 5.40
N TYR A 227 18.70 -8.09 4.45
CA TYR A 227 19.85 -8.19 3.56
C TYR A 227 21.20 -8.08 4.29
N GLU A 228 21.31 -7.21 5.29
CA GLU A 228 22.55 -7.05 6.07
C GLU A 228 23.01 -8.35 6.74
N THR A 229 22.06 -9.21 7.10
CA THR A 229 22.34 -10.44 7.85
C THR A 229 22.12 -11.71 7.03
N MET A 230 21.64 -11.62 5.79
CA MET A 230 21.17 -12.75 4.97
C MET A 230 22.13 -13.95 4.94
N TYR A 231 23.43 -13.70 4.79
CA TYR A 231 24.47 -14.72 4.67
C TYR A 231 25.20 -15.04 5.98
N THR A 232 24.62 -14.69 7.11
CA THR A 232 25.14 -15.03 8.44
C THR A 232 24.34 -16.19 9.05
N VAL A 233 24.89 -16.82 10.09
CA VAL A 233 24.17 -17.85 10.86
C VAL A 233 22.83 -17.34 11.37
N GLU A 234 22.74 -16.07 11.81
CA GLU A 234 21.47 -15.48 12.23
C GLU A 234 20.52 -15.22 11.06
N GLY A 235 21.03 -14.82 9.90
CA GLY A 235 20.24 -14.68 8.68
C GLY A 235 19.60 -15.99 8.27
N VAL A 236 20.40 -17.06 8.17
CA VAL A 236 19.93 -18.41 7.86
C VAL A 236 18.89 -18.87 8.90
N ARG A 237 19.16 -18.64 10.19
CA ARG A 237 18.22 -18.98 11.28
C ARG A 237 16.89 -18.22 11.16
N ARG A 238 16.94 -16.92 10.89
CA ARG A 238 15.76 -16.07 10.74
C ARG A 238 14.95 -16.46 9.50
N THR A 239 15.61 -16.73 8.37
CA THR A 239 14.98 -17.21 7.15
C THR A 239 14.27 -18.54 7.38
N ALA A 240 14.95 -19.52 7.98
CA ALA A 240 14.34 -20.81 8.27
C ALA A 240 13.19 -20.69 9.30
N TRP A 241 13.30 -19.80 10.28
CA TRP A 241 12.20 -19.50 11.18
C TRP A 241 11.01 -18.86 10.47
N ARG A 242 11.24 -17.89 9.56
CA ARG A 242 10.18 -17.26 8.76
C ARG A 242 9.43 -18.29 7.91
N LEU A 243 10.16 -19.15 7.21
CA LEU A 243 9.58 -20.13 6.29
C LEU A 243 8.83 -21.27 7.01
N THR A 244 9.18 -21.60 8.25
CA THR A 244 8.63 -22.77 8.96
C THR A 244 7.82 -22.45 10.19
N GLY A 245 7.88 -21.21 10.70
CA GLY A 245 7.32 -20.82 11.99
C GLY A 245 7.99 -21.47 13.21
N ARG A 246 9.04 -22.28 13.01
CA ARG A 246 9.78 -23.00 14.07
C ARG A 246 11.20 -22.46 14.18
N LYS A 247 11.68 -22.27 15.41
CA LYS A 247 13.05 -21.85 15.65
C LYS A 247 14.01 -23.02 15.33
N PRO A 248 14.93 -22.88 14.36
CA PRO A 248 15.86 -23.94 14.00
C PRO A 248 17.11 -23.90 14.89
N TRP A 249 17.79 -25.05 15.01
CA TRP A 249 19.16 -25.12 15.52
C TRP A 249 20.11 -25.32 14.35
N ILE A 250 21.28 -24.67 14.42
CA ILE A 250 22.31 -24.76 13.37
C ILE A 250 23.57 -25.32 14.00
N ILE A 251 24.15 -26.34 13.36
CA ILE A 251 25.46 -26.89 13.70
C ILE A 251 26.37 -26.69 12.50
N GLU A 252 27.43 -25.92 12.69
CA GLU A 252 28.49 -25.70 11.70
C GLU A 252 29.57 -26.76 11.83
N HIS A 253 30.24 -27.07 10.72
CA HIS A 253 31.26 -28.13 10.66
C HIS A 253 32.34 -27.99 11.74
N PHE A 254 32.87 -26.79 11.98
CA PHE A 254 33.95 -26.59 12.95
C PHE A 254 33.58 -26.98 14.39
N ALA A 255 32.29 -26.96 14.74
CA ALA A 255 31.80 -27.36 16.06
C ALA A 255 31.77 -28.89 16.23
N VAL A 256 31.74 -29.63 15.12
CA VAL A 256 31.60 -31.08 15.05
C VAL A 256 32.67 -31.72 14.16
N ASP A 257 33.84 -31.09 14.02
CA ASP A 257 34.92 -31.60 13.19
C ASP A 257 35.44 -32.95 13.77
N PRO A 258 35.30 -34.07 13.03
CA PRO A 258 35.76 -35.38 13.50
C PRO A 258 37.28 -35.47 13.63
N ASN A 259 38.03 -34.59 12.96
CA ASN A 259 39.49 -34.54 12.99
C ASN A 259 40.02 -33.57 14.07
N SER A 260 39.13 -32.86 14.76
CA SER A 260 39.50 -32.01 15.88
C SER A 260 40.13 -32.84 17.01
N PRO A 261 41.24 -32.39 17.62
CA PRO A 261 41.85 -33.08 18.75
C PRO A 261 40.95 -33.15 19.99
N ALA A 262 39.91 -32.30 20.06
CA ALA A 262 38.92 -32.33 21.13
C ALA A 262 37.82 -33.39 20.91
N CYS A 263 37.72 -33.99 19.71
CA CYS A 263 36.67 -34.94 19.37
C CYS A 263 36.89 -36.28 20.09
N ARG A 264 35.98 -36.64 20.98
CA ARG A 264 36.05 -37.89 21.76
C ARG A 264 35.71 -39.13 20.94
N ASN A 265 34.85 -39.01 19.94
CA ASN A 265 34.41 -40.13 19.12
C ASN A 265 34.36 -39.76 17.62
N PRO A 266 35.53 -39.74 16.94
CA PRO A 266 35.62 -39.39 15.53
C PRO A 266 34.77 -40.27 14.60
N ALA A 267 34.65 -41.57 14.91
CA ALA A 267 33.88 -42.51 14.08
C ALA A 267 32.39 -42.17 14.06
N LEU A 268 31.82 -41.80 15.22
CA LEU A 268 30.44 -41.36 15.32
C LEU A 268 30.22 -40.03 14.61
N TYR A 269 31.12 -39.06 14.79
CA TYR A 269 30.99 -37.73 14.19
C TYR A 269 31.07 -37.78 12.66
N ARG A 270 31.99 -38.58 12.09
CA ARG A 270 32.02 -38.82 10.63
C ARG A 270 30.71 -39.41 10.11
N ARG A 271 30.09 -40.30 10.88
CA ARG A 271 28.82 -40.92 10.48
C ARG A 271 27.64 -39.94 10.53
N LEU A 272 27.60 -39.05 11.52
CA LEU A 272 26.48 -38.12 11.73
C LEU A 272 26.63 -36.80 10.97
N TYR A 273 27.86 -36.28 10.85
CA TYR A 273 28.13 -34.94 10.34
C TYR A 273 29.05 -34.92 9.12
N GLY A 274 29.63 -36.06 8.74
CA GLY A 274 30.57 -36.14 7.61
C GLY A 274 31.91 -35.44 7.87
N GLU A 275 32.61 -35.14 6.78
CA GLU A 275 33.93 -34.48 6.79
C GLU A 275 33.97 -33.20 5.95
N ASP A 276 32.86 -32.83 5.30
CA ASP A 276 32.81 -31.66 4.42
C ASP A 276 32.78 -30.35 5.22
N PRO A 277 33.80 -29.47 5.09
CA PRO A 277 33.85 -28.21 5.82
C PRO A 277 32.84 -27.17 5.31
N TYR A 278 32.30 -27.35 4.11
CA TYR A 278 31.33 -26.42 3.50
C TYR A 278 29.88 -26.80 3.79
N ARG A 279 29.67 -27.84 4.61
CA ARG A 279 28.35 -28.30 5.01
C ARG A 279 28.00 -27.87 6.43
N PHE A 280 26.77 -27.43 6.62
CA PHE A 280 26.18 -27.22 7.95
C PHE A 280 24.84 -27.96 8.07
N PHE A 281 24.43 -28.18 9.31
CA PHE A 281 23.22 -28.94 9.63
C PHE A 281 22.17 -28.00 10.21
N LEU A 282 20.98 -28.01 9.60
CA LEU A 282 19.81 -27.29 10.08
C LEU A 282 18.85 -28.28 10.72
N LEU A 283 18.64 -28.14 12.02
CA LEU A 283 17.85 -29.06 12.83
C LEU A 283 16.49 -28.45 13.13
N LEU A 284 15.43 -29.18 12.76
CA LEU A 284 14.05 -28.79 12.98
C LEU A 284 13.27 -29.94 13.63
N PRO A 285 12.23 -29.69 14.43
CA PRO A 285 11.36 -30.75 14.96
C PRO A 285 10.73 -31.58 13.84
N GLN A 286 10.53 -32.89 14.06
CA GLN A 286 9.92 -33.78 13.06
C GLN A 286 8.54 -33.33 12.55
N GLY A 287 7.74 -32.68 13.41
CA GLY A 287 6.41 -32.14 13.05
C GLY A 287 6.43 -30.76 12.40
N THR A 288 7.55 -30.33 11.83
CA THR A 288 7.65 -29.01 11.17
C THR A 288 6.93 -28.99 9.82
N PHE A 289 6.97 -30.10 9.08
CA PHE A 289 6.32 -30.24 7.78
C PHE A 289 5.25 -31.32 7.87
N GLU A 290 4.02 -30.99 7.48
CA GLU A 290 2.92 -31.97 7.45
C GLU A 290 2.99 -32.85 6.20
N LYS A 291 3.40 -32.26 5.07
CA LYS A 291 3.52 -32.96 3.78
C LYS A 291 4.95 -32.90 3.28
N GLN A 292 5.33 -33.91 2.51
CA GLN A 292 6.63 -33.95 1.85
C GLN A 292 6.83 -32.76 0.87
N GLN A 293 5.76 -32.31 0.21
CA GLN A 293 5.79 -31.15 -0.68
C GLN A 293 6.20 -29.85 0.04
N ASP A 294 5.77 -29.66 1.30
CA ASP A 294 6.12 -28.47 2.07
C ASP A 294 7.62 -28.47 2.41
N MET A 295 8.16 -29.65 2.71
CA MET A 295 9.59 -29.84 2.96
C MET A 295 10.43 -29.62 1.70
N GLU A 296 10.01 -30.16 0.55
CA GLU A 296 10.68 -29.94 -0.74
C GLU A 296 10.71 -28.46 -1.10
N HIS A 297 9.57 -27.77 -0.96
CA HIS A 297 9.49 -26.33 -1.19
C HIS A 297 10.41 -25.55 -0.25
N PHE A 298 10.46 -25.90 1.04
CA PHE A 298 11.39 -25.29 1.98
C PHE A 298 12.86 -25.45 1.57
N LEU A 299 13.26 -26.66 1.14
CA LEU A 299 14.63 -26.93 0.70
C LEU A 299 15.00 -26.13 -0.54
N GLU A 300 14.12 -26.07 -1.53
CA GLU A 300 14.29 -25.25 -2.74
C GLU A 300 14.50 -23.78 -2.37
N ARG A 301 13.65 -23.22 -1.50
CA ARG A 301 13.76 -21.82 -1.07
C ARG A 301 15.03 -21.53 -0.28
N MET A 302 15.40 -22.41 0.65
CA MET A 302 16.66 -22.27 1.37
C MET A 302 17.84 -22.27 0.40
N SER A 303 17.87 -23.17 -0.59
CA SER A 303 18.98 -23.25 -1.56
C SER A 303 19.24 -21.95 -2.33
N GLN A 304 18.21 -21.13 -2.55
CA GLN A 304 18.32 -19.82 -3.22
C GLN A 304 18.85 -18.71 -2.31
N LEU A 305 18.71 -18.88 -0.99
CA LEU A 305 19.02 -17.88 0.02
C LEU A 305 20.33 -18.16 0.77
N LEU A 306 20.93 -19.34 0.57
CA LEU A 306 22.19 -19.70 1.18
C LEU A 306 23.38 -18.97 0.53
N PRO A 307 24.47 -18.76 1.30
CA PRO A 307 25.72 -18.32 0.72
C PRO A 307 26.19 -19.29 -0.37
N ALA A 308 26.87 -18.76 -1.38
CA ALA A 308 27.48 -19.59 -2.41
C ALA A 308 28.45 -20.61 -1.80
N GLU A 309 28.56 -21.78 -2.44
CA GLU A 309 29.46 -22.88 -2.05
C GLU A 309 29.19 -23.44 -0.64
N THR A 310 28.03 -23.18 -0.04
CA THR A 310 27.63 -23.77 1.25
C THR A 310 26.49 -24.76 1.07
N GLU A 311 26.62 -25.97 1.63
CA GLU A 311 25.56 -26.97 1.63
C GLU A 311 24.82 -27.02 2.97
N MET A 312 23.49 -27.03 2.90
CA MET A 312 22.64 -27.26 4.06
C MET A 312 22.12 -28.70 4.07
N GLU A 313 22.31 -29.39 5.19
CA GLU A 313 21.65 -30.66 5.47
C GLU A 313 20.53 -30.48 6.50
N LEU A 314 19.29 -30.80 6.12
CA LEU A 314 18.14 -30.76 7.01
C LEU A 314 18.04 -32.04 7.85
N VAL A 315 18.02 -31.88 9.16
CA VAL A 315 17.86 -32.99 10.12
C VAL A 315 16.58 -32.79 10.93
N LEU A 316 15.61 -33.68 10.70
CA LEU A 316 14.35 -33.68 11.44
C LEU A 316 14.48 -34.44 12.77
N LEU A 317 14.45 -33.70 13.86
CA LEU A 317 14.60 -34.21 15.22
C LEU A 317 13.34 -34.93 15.70
N LYS A 318 13.46 -36.24 15.87
CA LYS A 318 12.43 -37.07 16.49
C LYS A 318 12.46 -36.89 18.01
N PRO A 319 11.30 -36.78 18.69
CA PRO A 319 11.24 -36.67 20.14
C PRO A 319 11.42 -38.05 20.80
N CYS A 320 12.65 -38.56 20.88
CA CYS A 320 12.97 -39.89 21.40
C CYS A 320 14.34 -39.94 22.08
N ILE A 321 14.72 -41.10 22.64
CA ILE A 321 16.08 -41.38 23.11
C ILE A 321 16.68 -42.48 22.25
N GLN A 322 17.45 -42.08 21.25
CA GLN A 322 18.22 -43.01 20.42
C GLN A 322 19.72 -42.71 20.54
N LEU A 323 20.49 -43.70 20.97
CA LEU A 323 21.96 -43.60 21.04
C LEU A 323 22.57 -43.60 19.63
N ASP A 324 23.72 -42.95 19.50
CA ASP A 324 24.49 -42.84 18.26
C ASP A 324 23.71 -42.25 17.05
N TRP A 325 22.70 -41.43 17.35
CA TRP A 325 21.86 -40.69 16.40
C TRP A 325 21.77 -39.21 16.79
N HIS A 326 21.10 -38.39 15.98
CA HIS A 326 20.78 -36.99 16.28
C HIS A 326 19.77 -36.84 17.45
N THR A 327 20.22 -37.21 18.64
CA THR A 327 19.51 -37.10 19.91
C THR A 327 20.31 -36.18 20.82
N TYR A 328 19.78 -34.99 21.09
CA TYR A 328 20.43 -33.96 21.88
C TYR A 328 19.69 -33.75 23.19
N LEU A 329 20.44 -33.79 24.29
CA LEU A 329 19.91 -33.59 25.63
C LEU A 329 19.29 -32.19 25.76
N GLY A 330 18.07 -32.11 26.29
CA GLY A 330 17.35 -30.84 26.46
C GLY A 330 16.72 -30.26 25.18
N ILE A 331 16.89 -30.92 24.02
CA ILE A 331 16.29 -30.49 22.75
C ILE A 331 15.20 -31.48 22.33
N ASN A 332 15.58 -32.70 21.93
CA ASN A 332 14.66 -33.72 21.45
C ASN A 332 14.70 -35.03 22.26
N SER A 333 15.62 -35.14 23.21
CA SER A 333 15.63 -36.25 24.16
C SER A 333 14.36 -36.22 25.03
N ARG A 334 13.45 -37.18 24.80
CA ARG A 334 12.25 -37.39 25.60
C ARG A 334 12.15 -38.86 25.99
N ILE A 335 11.89 -39.10 27.27
CA ILE A 335 11.50 -40.43 27.75
C ILE A 335 10.08 -40.65 27.24
N GLY A 336 9.85 -41.75 26.51
CA GLY A 336 8.54 -42.09 25.97
C GLY A 336 7.49 -42.23 27.08
N ASP A 337 6.25 -41.86 26.77
CA ASP A 337 5.11 -42.19 27.62
C ASP A 337 4.86 -43.70 27.58
N TYR A 338 4.43 -44.26 28.71
CA TYR A 338 4.08 -45.68 28.82
C TYR A 338 2.84 -45.97 27.96
N ILE A 339 3.03 -46.56 26.78
CA ILE A 339 1.94 -47.09 25.95
C ILE A 339 1.90 -48.60 26.22
N PRO A 340 0.86 -49.13 26.91
CA PRO A 340 0.72 -50.57 27.08
C PRO A 340 0.52 -51.21 25.71
N ALA A 341 1.53 -51.94 25.24
CA ALA A 341 1.45 -52.71 24.02
C ALA A 341 0.53 -53.92 24.24
N ALA A 342 -0.66 -53.91 23.65
CA ALA A 342 -1.42 -55.12 23.40
C ALA A 342 -0.92 -55.72 22.08
N ILE A 343 -0.49 -56.98 22.11
CA ILE A 343 -0.08 -57.69 20.89
C ILE A 343 -1.35 -58.02 20.10
N ASP A 344 -1.61 -57.27 19.03
CA ASP A 344 -2.52 -57.67 17.95
C ASP A 344 -1.77 -57.63 16.60
N ASP A 345 -2.30 -58.32 15.59
CA ASP A 345 -1.67 -58.48 14.26
C ASP A 345 -1.54 -57.16 13.45
N SER A 346 -1.94 -56.01 14.00
CA SER A 346 -1.92 -54.70 13.37
C SER A 346 -1.03 -53.65 14.07
N VAL A 347 -0.49 -53.94 15.27
CA VAL A 347 0.31 -52.99 16.04
C VAL A 347 1.80 -53.16 15.78
N THR A 348 2.45 -52.10 15.29
CA THR A 348 3.91 -52.04 15.15
C THR A 348 4.53 -51.52 16.46
N ILE A 349 5.43 -52.27 17.07
CA ILE A 349 6.14 -51.85 18.29
C ILE A 349 7.07 -50.68 17.94
N HIS A 350 6.84 -49.51 18.53
CA HIS A 350 7.73 -48.37 18.40
C HIS A 350 9.03 -48.59 19.20
N TYR A 351 10.17 -48.06 18.72
CA TYR A 351 11.49 -48.26 19.36
C TYR A 351 11.58 -47.75 20.80
N ASP A 352 10.70 -46.81 21.19
CA ASP A 352 10.64 -46.23 22.53
C ASP A 352 9.68 -46.97 23.48
N THR A 353 9.13 -48.11 23.04
CA THR A 353 8.23 -48.93 23.86
C THR A 353 9.02 -49.63 24.97
N THR A 354 8.87 -49.17 26.21
CA THR A 354 9.35 -49.92 27.37
C THR A 354 8.43 -51.12 27.64
N ILE A 355 8.90 -52.34 27.38
CA ILE A 355 8.19 -53.57 27.73
C ILE A 355 8.40 -53.83 29.23
N GLY A 356 7.45 -53.39 30.04
CA GLY A 356 7.40 -53.68 31.47
C GLY A 356 6.65 -54.99 31.72
N GLY A 357 7.33 -56.00 32.28
CA GLY A 357 6.66 -57.21 32.76
C GLY A 357 5.71 -56.85 33.90
N ALA A 358 4.42 -57.20 33.76
CA ALA A 358 3.51 -57.20 34.89
C ALA A 358 4.06 -58.20 35.93
N TYR A 359 4.47 -57.69 37.10
CA TYR A 359 4.74 -58.57 38.23
C TYR A 359 3.43 -59.30 38.63
N PRO A 360 3.51 -60.59 38.97
CA PRO A 360 2.34 -61.44 39.24
C PRO A 360 1.51 -61.00 40.44
#